data_AF-A0A4Y2VU20-F1
#
_entry.id   AF-A0A4Y2VU20-F1
#
_cell.length_a   1.000
_cell.length_b   1.000
_cell.length_c   1.000
_cell.angle_alpha   90.00
_cell.angle_beta   90.00
_cell.angle_gamma   90.00
#
_symmetry.space_group_name_H-M   'P 1'
#
loop_
_entity.id
_entity.type
_entity.pdbx_description
1 polymer ?
#
loop_
_entity_poly.entity_id
_entity_poly.type
_entity_poly.pdbx_seq_one_letter_code
_entity_poly.pdbx_strand_id
1 'polypeptide(L)'
;MPDILVCFQQIRFLPPEYDNLVQILYRIKDEEFTVDNITKQLITESGRIQLKFKDENRVQSVTDAYTAGGRNPEENRQKQKNTATKSYGSGTVMDPGVRRNRKSS
;
A
#
# COMPACT_ATOMS: atom_id res chain seq x y z
N MET A 1 -42.25 -17.83 3.19
CA MET A 1 -41.76 -16.88 4.21
C MET A 1 -42.33 -15.51 3.83
N PRO A 2 -42.91 -14.73 4.76
CA PRO A 2 -43.42 -13.39 4.44
C PRO A 2 -42.33 -12.50 3.85
N ASP A 3 -42.65 -11.76 2.78
CA ASP A 3 -41.70 -10.91 2.04
C ASP A 3 -40.99 -9.90 2.93
N ILE A 4 -41.70 -9.35 3.93
CA ILE A 4 -41.13 -8.43 4.91
C ILE A 4 -39.97 -9.05 5.71
N LEU A 5 -40.05 -10.33 6.06
CA LEU A 5 -38.97 -11.01 6.78
C LEU A 5 -37.77 -11.27 5.86
N VAL A 6 -38.01 -11.48 4.55
CA VAL A 6 -36.95 -11.61 3.56
C VAL A 6 -36.22 -10.27 3.40
N CYS A 7 -36.93 -9.15 3.36
CA CYS A 7 -36.34 -7.82 3.36
C CYS A 7 -35.45 -7.60 4.61
N PHE A 8 -35.96 -7.93 5.80
CA PHE A 8 -35.16 -7.83 7.03
C PHE A 8 -33.93 -8.74 7.02
N GLN A 9 -34.03 -9.95 6.46
CA GLN A 9 -32.88 -10.84 6.30
C GLN A 9 -31.80 -10.23 5.40
N GLN A 10 -32.18 -9.59 4.29
CA GLN A 10 -31.22 -8.96 3.38
C GLN A 10 -30.41 -7.85 4.04
N ILE A 11 -30.99 -7.12 4.99
CA ILE A 11 -30.34 -5.97 5.64
C ILE A 11 -29.72 -6.30 7.01
N ARG A 12 -29.90 -7.52 7.51
CA ARG A 12 -29.51 -7.92 8.88
C ARG A 12 -28.00 -7.84 9.15
N PHE A 13 -27.18 -8.13 8.14
CA PHE A 13 -25.73 -8.29 8.28
C PHE A 13 -24.98 -7.50 7.22
N LEU A 14 -25.40 -6.25 6.98
CA LEU A 14 -24.68 -5.37 6.07
C LEU A 14 -23.40 -4.82 6.71
N PRO A 15 -22.33 -4.64 5.94
CA PRO A 15 -21.13 -3.95 6.39
C PRO A 15 -21.42 -2.49 6.83
N PRO A 16 -20.59 -1.89 7.70
CA PRO A 16 -20.78 -0.51 8.18
C PRO A 16 -20.83 0.56 7.07
N GLU A 17 -20.22 0.28 5.91
CA GLU A 17 -20.26 1.18 4.75
C GLU A 17 -21.68 1.42 4.23
N TYR A 18 -22.63 0.52 4.58
CA TYR A 18 -24.04 0.59 4.23
C TYR A 18 -24.91 1.30 5.29
N ASP A 19 -24.34 1.81 6.39
CA ASP A 19 -25.12 2.42 7.48
C ASP A 19 -26.08 3.51 6.99
N ASN A 20 -25.63 4.33 6.04
CA ASN A 20 -26.47 5.37 5.44
C ASN A 20 -27.66 4.78 4.66
N LEU A 21 -27.44 3.70 3.90
CA LEU A 21 -28.52 3.00 3.22
C LEU A 21 -29.52 2.44 4.24
N VAL A 22 -29.04 1.77 5.29
CA VAL A 22 -29.89 1.22 6.34
C VAL A 22 -30.79 2.30 6.95
N GLN A 23 -30.24 3.48 7.25
CA GLN A 23 -31.02 4.62 7.76
C GLN A 23 -32.10 5.09 6.78
N ILE A 24 -31.82 5.08 5.47
CA ILE A 24 -32.81 5.42 4.43
C ILE A 24 -33.90 4.35 4.40
N LEU A 25 -33.53 3.07 4.40
CA LEU A 25 -34.47 1.94 4.33
C LEU A 25 -35.48 1.95 5.49
N TYR A 26 -35.07 2.35 6.69
CA TYR A 26 -35.96 2.50 7.84
C TYR A 26 -36.99 3.64 7.72
N ARG A 27 -36.87 4.52 6.72
CA ARG A 27 -37.80 5.63 6.47
C ARG A 27 -38.71 5.39 5.26
N ILE A 28 -38.52 4.29 4.55
CA ILE A 28 -39.34 3.92 3.40
C ILE A 28 -40.71 3.46 3.91
N LYS A 29 -41.76 3.71 3.13
CA LYS A 29 -43.11 3.26 3.47
C LYS A 29 -43.23 1.74 3.33
N ASP A 30 -44.13 1.14 4.10
CA ASP A 30 -44.34 -0.31 4.09
C ASP A 30 -44.69 -0.85 2.69
N GLU A 31 -45.42 -0.08 1.87
CA GLU A 31 -45.78 -0.50 0.51
C GLU A 31 -44.58 -0.56 -0.45
N GLU A 32 -43.53 0.22 -0.15
CA GLU A 32 -42.31 0.28 -0.93
C GLU A 32 -41.22 -0.67 -0.39
N PHE A 33 -41.40 -1.19 0.83
CA PHE A 33 -40.49 -2.12 1.52
C PHE A 33 -40.61 -3.57 0.99
N THR A 34 -40.43 -3.72 -0.32
CA THR A 34 -40.54 -4.99 -1.03
C THR A 34 -39.16 -5.57 -1.35
N VAL A 35 -39.08 -6.89 -1.53
CA VAL A 35 -37.82 -7.60 -1.80
C VAL A 35 -37.11 -7.03 -3.02
N ASP A 36 -37.84 -6.73 -4.10
CA ASP A 36 -37.27 -6.18 -5.34
C ASP A 36 -36.68 -4.78 -5.13
N ASN A 37 -37.39 -3.90 -4.43
CA ASN A 37 -36.92 -2.55 -4.14
C ASN A 37 -35.69 -2.55 -3.22
N ILE A 38 -35.68 -3.39 -2.19
CA ILE A 38 -34.53 -3.54 -1.29
C ILE A 38 -33.32 -4.06 -2.07
N THR A 39 -33.51 -5.08 -2.90
CA THR A 39 -32.44 -5.66 -3.73
C THR A 39 -31.84 -4.60 -4.67
N LYS A 40 -32.69 -3.81 -5.35
CA LYS A 40 -32.25 -2.72 -6.25
C LYS A 40 -31.42 -1.67 -5.51
N GLN A 41 -31.84 -1.27 -4.32
CA GLN A 41 -31.10 -0.31 -3.51
C GLN A 41 -29.75 -0.85 -3.05
N LEU A 42 -29.70 -2.12 -2.62
CA LEU A 42 -28.45 -2.78 -2.21
C LEU A 42 -27.44 -2.87 -3.36
N ILE A 43 -27.88 -3.23 -4.56
CA ILE A 43 -27.02 -3.28 -5.76
C ILE A 43 -26.45 -1.89 -6.06
N THR A 44 -27.31 -0.88 -6.07
CA THR A 44 -26.94 0.51 -6.34
C THR A 44 -25.89 1.01 -5.34
N GLU A 45 -26.13 0.77 -4.06
CA GLU A 45 -25.22 1.18 -2.99
C GLU A 45 -23.88 0.44 -3.06
N SER A 46 -23.89 -0.85 -3.42
CA SER A 46 -22.63 -1.58 -3.65
C SER A 46 -21.81 -0.94 -4.77
N GLY A 47 -22.45 -0.50 -5.85
CA GLY A 47 -21.77 0.19 -6.95
C GLY A 47 -21.18 1.53 -6.52
N ARG A 48 -21.93 2.30 -5.72
CA ARG A 48 -21.48 3.57 -5.15
C ARG A 48 -20.26 3.36 -4.24
N ILE A 49 -20.29 2.35 -3.36
CA ILE A 49 -19.19 2.03 -2.44
C ILE A 49 -17.93 1.60 -3.22
N GLN A 50 -18.07 0.72 -4.22
CA GLN A 50 -16.95 0.30 -5.06
C GLN A 50 -16.30 1.48 -5.78
N LEU A 51 -17.11 2.39 -6.32
CA LEU A 51 -16.59 3.58 -6.99
C LEU A 51 -15.87 4.51 -6.02
N LYS A 52 -16.44 4.75 -4.83
CA LYS A 52 -15.83 5.55 -3.77
C LYS A 52 -14.45 5.00 -3.41
N PHE A 53 -14.31 3.68 -3.19
CA PHE A 53 -13.02 3.07 -2.88
C PHE A 53 -11.99 3.23 -4.01
N LYS A 54 -12.42 3.12 -5.28
CA LYS A 54 -11.54 3.32 -6.43
C LYS A 54 -11.01 4.76 -6.49
N ASP A 55 -11.87 5.73 -6.23
CA ASP A 55 -11.50 7.14 -6.23
C ASP A 55 -10.59 7.49 -5.05
N GLU A 56 -10.86 6.97 -3.84
CA GLU A 56 -9.99 7.14 -2.68
C GLU A 56 -8.58 6.56 -2.92
N ASN A 57 -8.50 5.36 -3.50
CA ASN A 57 -7.21 4.76 -3.86
C ASN A 57 -6.44 5.60 -4.91
N ARG A 58 -7.16 6.20 -5.87
CA ARG A 58 -6.54 7.10 -6.86
C ARG A 58 -6.00 8.37 -6.20
N VAL A 59 -6.76 8.95 -5.27
CA VAL A 59 -6.32 10.13 -4.50
C VAL A 59 -5.08 9.79 -3.68
N GLN A 60 -5.08 8.66 -2.97
CA GLN A 60 -3.93 8.21 -2.17
C GLN A 60 -2.67 8.02 -3.02
N SER A 61 -2.81 7.39 -4.20
CA SER A 61 -1.68 7.22 -5.12
C SER A 61 -1.08 8.55 -5.57
N VAL A 62 -1.92 9.55 -5.84
CA VAL A 62 -1.46 10.88 -6.24
C VAL A 62 -0.76 11.58 -5.08
N THR A 63 -1.32 11.55 -3.86
CA THR A 63 -0.67 12.15 -2.68
C THR A 63 0.67 11.51 -2.35
N ASP A 64 0.77 10.19 -2.50
CA ASP A 64 2.01 9.45 -2.27
C ASP A 64 3.09 9.85 -3.28
N ALA A 65 2.74 10.05 -4.55
CA ALA A 65 3.67 10.50 -5.59
C ALA A 65 4.27 11.89 -5.28
N TYR A 66 3.42 12.84 -4.86
CA TYR A 66 3.89 14.17 -4.45
C TYR A 66 4.74 14.14 -3.17
N THR A 67 4.43 13.24 -2.23
CA THR A 67 5.21 13.08 -0.99
C THR A 67 6.55 12.37 -1.23
N ALA A 68 6.58 11.38 -2.12
CA ALA A 68 7.79 10.66 -2.48
C ALA A 68 8.82 11.53 -3.21
N GLY A 69 8.36 12.47 -4.05
CA GLY A 69 9.22 13.46 -4.72
C GLY A 69 9.88 14.48 -3.77
N GLY A 70 9.41 14.59 -2.52
CA GLY A 70 9.97 15.47 -1.49
C GLY A 70 11.01 14.81 -0.58
N ARG A 71 11.31 13.51 -0.74
CA ARG A 71 12.37 12.84 0.03
C ARG A 71 13.74 13.19 -0.56
N ASN A 72 14.45 14.09 0.12
CA ASN A 72 15.79 14.55 -0.25
C ASN A 72 16.78 13.37 -0.39
N PRO A 73 17.49 13.21 -1.54
CA PRO A 73 18.55 12.21 -1.70
C PRO A 73 19.75 12.39 -0.76
N GLU A 74 19.87 13.56 -0.12
CA GLU A 74 21.06 13.98 0.64
C GLU A 74 21.31 13.11 1.88
N GLU A 75 20.25 12.57 2.52
CA GLU A 75 20.38 11.76 3.74
C GLU A 75 21.04 10.39 3.47
N ASN A 76 20.95 9.88 2.23
CA ASN A 76 21.65 8.65 1.82
C ASN A 76 23.09 8.91 1.35
N ARG A 77 23.46 10.15 1.04
CA ARG A 77 24.83 10.49 0.59
C ARG A 77 25.85 10.46 1.73
N GLN A 78 25.40 10.66 2.98
CA GLN A 78 26.28 10.62 4.15
C GLN A 78 26.54 9.21 4.67
N LYS A 79 25.65 8.23 4.44
CA LYS A 79 25.87 6.85 4.88
C LYS A 79 26.86 6.06 4.02
N GLN A 80 27.12 6.48 2.77
CA GLN A 80 28.09 5.83 1.88
C GLN A 80 29.52 6.34 1.99
N LYS A 81 29.77 7.47 2.69
CA LYS A 81 31.13 8.02 2.81
C LYS A 81 32.02 7.29 3.84
N ASN A 82 31.50 6.32 4.57
CA ASN A 82 32.22 5.69 5.68
C ASN A 82 32.79 4.29 5.36
N THR A 83 32.71 3.80 4.11
CA THR A 83 33.21 2.44 3.76
C THR A 83 34.18 2.38 2.59
N ALA A 84 34.79 3.51 2.19
CA ALA A 84 35.79 3.53 1.13
C ALA A 84 37.17 4.04 1.63
N THR A 85 37.79 3.30 2.55
CA THR A 85 39.26 3.35 2.75
C THR A 85 39.87 2.06 2.25
N LYS A 86 39.98 1.94 0.92
CA LYS A 86 40.86 0.95 0.29
C LYS A 86 42.28 1.50 0.39
N SER A 87 43.00 1.08 1.44
CA SER A 87 44.42 1.39 1.66
C SER A 87 45.25 0.83 0.49
N TYR A 88 45.87 1.73 -0.27
CA TYR A 88 46.83 1.37 -1.32
C TYR A 88 48.15 0.94 -0.68
N GLY A 89 48.74 -0.11 -1.26
CA GLY A 89 49.83 -0.90 -0.68
C GLY A 89 51.04 -0.13 -0.18
N SER A 90 51.52 -0.57 0.97
CA SER A 90 52.81 -0.22 1.55
C SER A 90 53.94 -0.69 0.63
N GLY A 91 54.67 0.25 0.06
CA GLY A 91 55.84 -0.01 -0.78
C GLY A 91 56.94 -0.73 -0.02
N THR A 92 57.51 -1.77 -0.64
CA THR A 92 58.84 -2.28 -0.32
C THR A 92 59.76 -1.92 -1.48
N VAL A 93 60.78 -1.11 -1.18
CA VAL A 93 61.86 -0.76 -2.10
C VAL A 93 62.68 -2.02 -2.36
N MET A 94 62.73 -2.47 -3.61
CA MET A 94 63.63 -3.57 -4.01
C MET A 94 65.01 -2.99 -4.34
N ASP A 95 66.01 -3.40 -3.57
CA ASP A 95 67.44 -3.12 -3.80
C ASP A 95 67.98 -3.98 -4.96
N PRO A 96 68.73 -3.44 -5.94
CA PRO A 96 69.16 -4.18 -7.12
C PRO A 96 70.42 -4.99 -6.80
N GLY A 97 70.23 -6.18 -6.21
CA GLY A 97 71.32 -7.07 -5.81
C GLY A 97 71.13 -8.51 -6.28
N VAL A 98 71.23 -8.77 -7.58
CA VAL A 98 71.39 -10.15 -8.08
C VAL A 98 72.78 -10.66 -7.71
N ARG A 99 72.88 -11.53 -6.69
CA ARG A 99 73.90 -12.60 -6.66
C ARG A 99 73.30 -13.90 -6.13
N ARG A 100 73.41 -14.93 -6.96
CA ARG A 100 72.83 -16.26 -6.79
C ARG A 100 73.65 -17.13 -5.82
N ASN A 101 72.89 -18.00 -5.18
CA ASN A 101 73.21 -19.34 -4.70
C ASN A 101 74.00 -19.54 -3.41
N ARG A 102 73.48 -20.54 -2.69
CA ARG A 102 73.67 -20.93 -1.30
C ARG A 102 74.36 -22.30 -1.32
N LYS A 103 75.46 -22.43 -0.59
CA LYS A 103 75.86 -23.54 0.32
C LYS A 103 77.34 -23.87 0.26
N SER A 104 77.90 -23.89 1.45
CA SER A 104 79.19 -24.40 1.88
C SER A 104 79.21 -25.94 1.89
N SER A 105 80.30 -26.54 1.42
CA SER A 105 81.17 -27.54 2.08
C SER A 105 82.29 -27.92 1.13
#